data_AF-A0A4S3KQK8-F1
#
_entry.id   AF-A0A4S3KQK8-F1
#
_cell.length_a   1.000
_cell.length_b   1.000
_cell.length_c   1.000
_cell.angle_alpha   90.00
_cell.angle_beta   90.00
_cell.angle_gamma   90.00
#
_symmetry.space_group_name_H-M   'P 1'
#
loop_
_entity.id
_entity.type
_entity.pdbx_description
1 polymer ?
#
loop_
_entity_poly.entity_id
_entity_poly.type
_entity_poly.pdbx_seq_one_letter_code
_entity_poly.pdbx_strand_id
1 'polypeptide(L)'
;MLHLNTILKDGIALPHDHNPWVHSKSLSLDLSRDNLHVFKRFDRDDRGDLIVPVVTDYLEDDPDANALFVGIGHIGDHYAYLIPCIEIFRFFYALSSPLTKSVLTGDFLDPDRHLWDVSKSRASLTERLAFLQLRKRMLDADVRHLAIFAFVDGALKRAQEVFLFAAGHTSTGESRLVRALPPFDGKMTFKAEVVNLNQAGRVRTLITQLISCDWCLPYARIDYLRDNDGRVSSYPDENRPISGWSRPQGPKPDPVTLVEGPGNRGESPWEIEVEDISARFPRQSKIATVKLTTENSETRSGRSQPLPPRPSSDKVTTGDLISSKDMIREALLSGRRHLVLPEEEIAADADPTAADQAFLQTAELLLQMQRRGLADVQIIRVTPKIAYWRQVLLNVCKVDPDDEPPAWLFIDLERKKPRLALIASMRPEGRMRYLIDFQRKRPRECSILVLWSSDETELPLGYLAQALHACQMAKQVSLAAISDLPISWGRLKHTQPFKGIDGPERLLRRVLETPAMVA
;
A
#
# COMPACT_ATOMS: atom_id res chain seq x y z
N MET A 1 15.50 2.10 -12.17
CA MET A 1 14.84 2.88 -11.09
C MET A 1 15.88 3.89 -10.63
N LEU A 2 15.67 5.18 -10.89
CA LEU A 2 16.70 6.19 -10.67
C LEU A 2 17.26 6.07 -9.25
N HIS A 3 18.57 5.90 -9.11
CA HIS A 3 19.16 5.84 -7.79
C HIS A 3 19.03 7.21 -7.10
N LEU A 4 18.92 7.20 -5.77
CA LEU A 4 18.89 8.43 -5.00
C LEU A 4 20.18 9.22 -5.22
N ASN A 5 20.04 10.52 -5.49
CA ASN A 5 21.10 11.44 -5.88
C ASN A 5 21.73 11.16 -7.26
N THR A 6 21.09 10.35 -8.10
CA THR A 6 21.50 10.23 -9.51
C THR A 6 21.31 11.57 -10.21
N ILE A 7 22.42 12.14 -10.67
CA ILE A 7 22.41 13.34 -11.50
C ILE A 7 22.09 12.90 -12.92
N LEU A 8 21.02 13.46 -13.49
CA LEU A 8 20.75 13.31 -14.92
C LEU A 8 21.32 14.52 -15.66
N LYS A 9 22.27 14.26 -16.55
CA LYS A 9 22.73 15.26 -17.52
C LYS A 9 22.44 14.74 -18.92
N ASP A 10 21.72 15.53 -19.70
CA ASP A 10 21.34 15.17 -21.07
C ASP A 10 20.78 13.73 -21.14
N GLY A 11 20.04 13.35 -20.09
CA GLY A 11 19.41 12.04 -19.97
C GLY A 11 20.37 10.90 -19.79
N ILE A 12 21.51 11.11 -19.14
CA ILE A 12 22.44 10.08 -18.69
C ILE A 12 22.62 10.21 -17.18
N ALA A 13 22.51 9.09 -16.47
CA ALA A 13 22.83 8.99 -15.05
C ALA A 13 24.34 9.14 -14.83
N LEU A 14 24.76 10.21 -14.16
CA LEU A 14 26.16 10.45 -13.82
C LEU A 14 26.50 9.95 -12.40
N PRO A 15 27.73 9.45 -12.16
CA PRO A 15 28.21 9.12 -10.82
C PRO A 15 28.27 10.35 -9.91
N HIS A 16 28.08 10.13 -8.62
CA HIS A 16 27.96 11.17 -7.60
C HIS A 16 29.34 11.62 -7.07
N ASP A 17 30.14 12.27 -7.91
CA ASP A 17 31.34 13.00 -7.48
C ASP A 17 31.15 14.51 -7.78
N HIS A 18 31.61 15.37 -6.86
CA HIS A 18 31.35 16.81 -6.80
C HIS A 18 31.21 17.49 -8.17
N ASN A 19 29.96 17.79 -8.52
CA ASN A 19 29.63 18.25 -9.86
C ASN A 19 29.29 19.75 -9.85
N PRO A 20 30.03 20.61 -10.58
CA PRO A 20 29.82 22.06 -10.58
C PRO A 20 28.46 22.53 -11.14
N TRP A 21 27.64 21.64 -11.70
CA TRP A 21 26.34 21.99 -12.30
C TRP A 21 25.15 21.80 -11.36
N VAL A 22 25.34 21.14 -10.21
CA VAL A 22 24.32 21.02 -9.19
C VAL A 22 24.38 22.27 -8.32
N HIS A 23 23.27 22.96 -8.19
CA HIS A 23 23.19 24.17 -7.39
C HIS A 23 22.02 24.10 -6.41
N SER A 24 22.24 24.61 -5.20
CA SER A 24 21.16 24.78 -4.23
C SER A 24 20.31 25.98 -4.64
N LYS A 25 18.99 25.78 -4.70
CA LYS A 25 18.03 26.80 -5.11
C LYS A 25 16.79 26.79 -4.23
N SER A 26 16.27 27.98 -3.95
CA SER A 26 14.94 28.15 -3.34
C SER A 26 13.90 28.21 -4.45
N LEU A 27 12.89 27.34 -4.40
CA LEU A 27 11.86 27.19 -5.43
C LEU A 27 10.48 27.42 -4.81
N SER A 28 9.59 28.13 -5.50
CA SER A 28 8.18 28.18 -5.16
C SER A 28 7.42 27.26 -6.12
N LEU A 29 6.92 26.14 -5.61
CA LEU A 29 6.24 25.11 -6.39
C LEU A 29 4.77 25.08 -6.03
N ASP A 30 3.90 24.95 -7.04
CA ASP A 30 2.46 24.75 -6.87
C ASP A 30 2.14 23.26 -6.99
N LEU A 31 1.87 22.62 -5.86
CA LEU A 31 1.60 21.18 -5.77
C LEU A 31 0.11 20.85 -5.87
N SER A 32 -0.72 21.79 -6.36
CA SER A 32 -2.12 21.52 -6.64
C SER A 32 -2.28 20.37 -7.63
N ARG A 33 -3.28 19.51 -7.44
CA ARG A 33 -3.48 18.26 -8.21
C ARG A 33 -3.45 18.46 -9.71
N ASP A 34 -4.11 19.52 -10.20
CA ASP A 34 -4.22 19.80 -11.62
C ASP A 34 -2.91 20.29 -12.25
N ASN A 35 -1.90 20.62 -11.43
CA ASN A 35 -0.58 21.09 -11.86
C ASN A 35 0.50 20.00 -11.78
N LEU A 36 0.16 18.80 -11.30
CA LEU A 36 1.07 17.67 -11.16
C LEU A 36 0.83 16.63 -12.27
N HIS A 37 1.87 16.35 -13.06
CA HIS A 37 1.79 15.39 -14.16
C HIS A 37 2.81 14.28 -13.96
N VAL A 38 2.36 13.03 -13.85
CA VAL A 38 3.27 11.88 -13.76
C VAL A 38 3.61 11.42 -15.17
N PHE A 39 4.90 11.23 -15.45
CA PHE A 39 5.39 10.80 -16.77
C PHE A 39 6.60 9.87 -16.63
N LYS A 40 6.84 9.05 -17.65
CA LYS A 40 8.03 8.19 -17.79
C LYS A 40 9.18 8.95 -18.42
N ARG A 41 10.41 8.52 -18.17
CA ARG A 41 11.63 9.18 -18.67
C ARG A 41 11.61 9.56 -20.15
N PHE A 42 11.10 8.68 -21.01
CA PHE A 42 11.09 8.87 -22.46
C PHE A 42 9.78 9.44 -23.01
N ASP A 43 8.89 9.90 -22.13
CA ASP A 43 7.67 10.58 -22.56
C ASP A 43 8.01 11.91 -23.23
N ARG A 44 7.13 12.32 -24.15
CA ARG A 44 7.25 13.54 -24.94
C ARG A 44 6.19 14.54 -24.51
N ASP A 45 6.52 15.82 -24.61
CA ASP A 45 5.58 16.91 -24.36
C ASP A 45 4.64 17.15 -25.56
N ASP A 46 3.75 18.12 -25.43
CA ASP A 46 2.76 18.47 -26.45
C ASP A 46 3.36 18.89 -27.81
N ARG A 47 4.67 19.20 -27.85
CA ARG A 47 5.40 19.55 -29.08
C ARG A 47 6.12 18.34 -29.69
N GLY A 48 6.05 17.19 -29.04
CA GLY A 48 6.75 15.98 -29.44
C GLY A 48 8.21 15.95 -28.99
N ASP A 49 8.67 16.90 -28.16
CA ASP A 49 10.02 16.91 -27.62
C ASP A 49 10.09 16.01 -26.37
N LEU A 50 11.20 15.29 -26.17
CA LEU A 50 11.40 14.53 -24.93
C LEU A 50 11.28 15.45 -23.71
N ILE A 51 10.57 15.01 -22.66
CA ILE A 51 10.39 15.84 -21.46
C ILE A 51 11.72 15.97 -20.71
N VAL A 52 12.43 14.84 -20.56
CA VAL A 52 13.81 14.76 -20.09
C VAL A 52 14.69 14.49 -21.32
N PRO A 53 15.59 15.42 -21.72
CA PRO A 53 16.45 15.23 -22.89
C PRO A 53 17.34 14.01 -22.71
N VAL A 54 17.68 13.31 -23.80
CA VAL A 54 18.58 12.13 -23.82
C VAL A 54 19.53 12.25 -25.00
N VAL A 55 20.84 12.01 -24.81
CA VAL A 55 21.78 11.84 -25.92
C VAL A 55 21.51 10.49 -26.58
N THR A 56 21.14 10.51 -27.86
CA THR A 56 20.54 9.42 -28.65
C THR A 56 21.34 8.12 -28.75
N ASP A 57 22.60 8.10 -28.33
CA ASP A 57 23.52 6.98 -28.59
C ASP A 57 23.48 5.86 -27.52
N TYR A 58 22.67 6.01 -26.45
CA TYR A 58 22.68 5.10 -25.27
C TYR A 58 21.29 4.55 -24.86
N LEU A 59 20.33 4.45 -25.79
CA LEU A 59 18.95 4.07 -25.45
C LEU A 59 18.74 2.58 -25.14
N GLU A 60 19.61 1.68 -25.62
CA GLU A 60 19.29 0.24 -25.64
C GLU A 60 19.49 -0.48 -24.30
N ASP A 61 20.25 0.09 -23.34
CA ASP A 61 20.58 -0.56 -22.05
C ASP A 61 20.44 0.37 -20.82
N ASP A 62 19.58 1.39 -20.85
CA ASP A 62 19.44 2.30 -19.71
C ASP A 62 18.66 1.66 -18.53
N PRO A 63 19.29 1.39 -17.37
CA PRO A 63 18.62 0.77 -16.21
C PRO A 63 17.51 1.64 -15.61
N ASP A 64 17.45 2.90 -16.02
CA ASP A 64 16.51 3.92 -15.60
C ASP A 64 15.55 4.32 -16.72
N ALA A 65 15.43 3.51 -17.78
CA ALA A 65 14.44 3.65 -18.84
C ALA A 65 13.01 3.82 -18.30
N ASN A 66 12.68 3.06 -17.26
CA ASN A 66 11.35 3.06 -16.64
C ASN A 66 11.20 4.09 -15.50
N ALA A 67 12.18 4.98 -15.28
CA ALA A 67 12.09 5.97 -14.20
C ALA A 67 10.84 6.86 -14.35
N LEU A 68 10.16 7.10 -13.23
CA LEU A 68 8.99 7.95 -13.14
C LEU A 68 9.34 9.31 -12.55
N PHE A 69 8.71 10.34 -13.10
CA PHE A 69 8.88 11.72 -12.70
C PHE A 69 7.52 12.38 -12.48
N VAL A 70 7.54 13.45 -11.70
CA VAL A 70 6.44 14.41 -11.55
C VAL A 70 6.88 15.72 -12.18
N GLY A 71 6.15 16.14 -13.21
CA GLY A 71 6.21 17.46 -13.81
C GLY A 71 5.32 18.43 -13.05
N ILE A 72 5.83 19.63 -12.81
CA ILE A 72 5.13 20.72 -12.15
C ILE A 72 5.12 21.93 -13.09
N GLY A 73 3.92 22.42 -13.39
CA GLY A 73 3.73 23.50 -14.34
C GLY A 73 4.18 24.88 -13.83
N HIS A 74 4.75 25.69 -14.73
CA HIS A 74 5.08 27.10 -14.50
C HIS A 74 5.13 27.90 -15.81
N ILE A 75 4.51 29.10 -15.84
CA ILE A 75 4.53 30.04 -16.97
C ILE A 75 4.31 29.34 -18.33
N GLY A 76 3.22 28.58 -18.45
CA GLY A 76 2.81 27.94 -19.70
C GLY A 76 3.63 26.72 -20.13
N ASP A 77 4.57 26.22 -19.32
CA ASP A 77 5.17 24.89 -19.48
C ASP A 77 4.67 23.97 -18.36
N HIS A 78 3.97 22.89 -18.71
CA HIS A 78 3.46 21.87 -17.78
C HIS A 78 4.57 21.05 -17.10
N TYR A 79 5.80 21.15 -17.61
CA TYR A 79 6.96 20.38 -17.17
C TYR A 79 8.14 21.28 -16.75
N ALA A 80 7.85 22.51 -16.31
CA ALA A 80 8.88 23.49 -15.95
C ALA A 80 9.82 23.01 -14.83
N TYR A 81 9.27 22.29 -13.85
CA TYR A 81 10.05 21.59 -12.81
C TYR A 81 9.79 20.09 -12.87
N LEU A 82 10.85 19.31 -12.75
CA LEU A 82 10.80 17.86 -12.80
C LEU A 82 11.33 17.29 -11.48
N ILE A 83 10.61 16.36 -10.86
CA ILE A 83 11.06 15.68 -9.64
C ILE A 83 10.95 14.17 -9.86
N PRO A 84 12.01 13.39 -9.66
CA PRO A 84 11.89 11.94 -9.65
C PRO A 84 10.89 11.47 -8.58
N CYS A 85 9.99 10.55 -8.92
CA CYS A 85 9.03 10.01 -7.95
C CYS A 85 9.72 9.37 -6.73
N ILE A 86 10.89 8.77 -6.92
CA ILE A 86 11.68 8.20 -5.83
C ILE A 86 12.18 9.27 -4.84
N GLU A 87 12.44 10.48 -5.33
CA GLU A 87 12.87 11.58 -4.49
C GLU A 87 11.69 12.13 -3.66
N ILE A 88 10.50 12.21 -4.25
CA ILE A 88 9.26 12.51 -3.53
C ILE A 88 9.01 11.44 -2.45
N PHE A 89 9.20 10.16 -2.79
CA PHE A 89 9.07 9.06 -1.84
C PHE A 89 10.06 9.22 -0.67
N ARG A 90 11.35 9.41 -0.95
CA ARG A 90 12.38 9.61 0.07
C ARG A 90 12.05 10.79 0.97
N PHE A 91 11.66 11.92 0.38
CA PHE A 91 11.47 13.15 1.12
C PHE A 91 10.25 13.10 2.04
N PHE A 92 9.10 12.61 1.56
CA PHE A 92 7.83 12.67 2.30
C PHE A 92 7.43 11.38 3.02
N TYR A 93 7.84 10.22 2.52
CA TYR A 93 7.34 8.92 2.97
C TYR A 93 8.43 8.09 3.67
N ALA A 94 9.70 8.32 3.32
CA ALA A 94 10.84 7.57 3.84
C ALA A 94 11.62 8.35 4.93
N LEU A 95 10.91 8.71 6.01
CA LEU A 95 11.46 9.50 7.11
C LEU A 95 12.07 8.63 8.22
N SER A 96 11.42 7.51 8.51
CA SER A 96 11.88 6.51 9.46
C SER A 96 11.73 5.12 8.86
N SER A 97 12.49 4.14 9.35
CA SER A 97 12.38 2.76 8.89
C SER A 97 10.97 2.17 9.09
N PRO A 98 10.29 2.37 10.24
CA PRO A 98 8.90 1.91 10.43
C PRO A 98 7.90 2.57 9.48
N LEU A 99 8.03 3.88 9.23
CA LEU A 99 7.14 4.59 8.31
C LEU A 99 7.37 4.15 6.86
N THR A 100 8.64 4.06 6.44
CA THR A 100 9.03 3.58 5.11
C THR A 100 8.47 2.19 4.85
N LYS A 101 8.66 1.27 5.81
CA LYS A 101 8.12 -0.08 5.74
C LYS A 101 6.61 -0.04 5.62
N SER A 102 5.94 0.76 6.43
CA SER A 102 4.47 0.88 6.43
C SER A 102 3.90 1.29 5.08
N VAL A 103 4.56 2.24 4.39
CA VAL A 103 4.15 2.65 3.04
C VAL A 103 4.39 1.53 2.02
N LEU A 104 5.49 0.79 2.13
CA LEU A 104 5.84 -0.25 1.16
C LEU A 104 5.16 -1.61 1.40
N THR A 105 4.63 -1.87 2.60
CA THR A 105 3.94 -3.13 2.95
C THR A 105 2.42 -3.00 2.98
N GLY A 106 1.87 -1.84 2.60
CA GLY A 106 0.44 -1.62 2.49
C GLY A 106 -0.26 -1.36 3.82
N ASP A 107 0.47 -1.03 4.89
CA ASP A 107 -0.12 -0.74 6.20
C ASP A 107 -1.03 0.51 6.18
N PHE A 108 -0.81 1.43 5.23
CA PHE A 108 -1.69 2.57 4.99
C PHE A 108 -3.07 2.18 4.42
N LEU A 109 -3.25 0.94 3.94
CA LEU A 109 -4.57 0.44 3.51
C LEU A 109 -5.49 0.14 4.71
N ASP A 110 -4.93 -0.11 5.88
CA ASP A 110 -5.65 -0.33 7.14
C ASP A 110 -4.95 0.46 8.26
N PRO A 111 -5.02 1.80 8.21
CA PRO A 111 -4.29 2.66 9.14
C PRO A 111 -4.76 2.46 10.58
N ASP A 112 -6.05 2.11 10.77
CA ASP A 112 -6.61 1.84 12.09
C ASP A 112 -5.87 0.71 12.77
N ARG A 113 -5.66 -0.42 12.11
CA ARG A 113 -4.94 -1.55 12.70
C ARG A 113 -3.46 -1.27 12.93
N HIS A 114 -2.86 -0.44 12.09
CA HIS A 114 -1.42 -0.47 11.85
C HIS A 114 -0.69 0.81 12.27
N LEU A 115 -1.29 1.98 12.14
CA LEU A 115 -0.57 3.26 12.25
C LEU A 115 -1.07 4.07 13.44
N TRP A 116 -2.36 4.37 13.47
CA TRP A 116 -3.02 5.08 14.55
C TRP A 116 -4.46 4.57 14.71
N ASP A 117 -5.03 4.69 15.90
CA ASP A 117 -6.44 4.40 16.15
C ASP A 117 -7.29 5.54 15.56
N VAL A 118 -8.00 5.26 14.48
CA VAL A 118 -8.80 6.25 13.73
C VAL A 118 -9.93 6.77 14.60
N SER A 119 -10.57 5.89 15.39
CA SER A 119 -11.71 6.23 16.25
C SER A 119 -11.35 7.16 17.41
N LYS A 120 -10.12 7.04 17.93
CA LYS A 120 -9.63 7.84 19.07
C LYS A 120 -8.88 9.09 18.64
N SER A 121 -8.37 9.12 17.41
CA SER A 121 -7.64 10.26 16.87
C SER A 121 -8.60 11.36 16.42
N ARG A 122 -8.30 12.61 16.73
CA ARG A 122 -9.18 13.75 16.44
C ARG A 122 -8.38 15.03 16.26
N ALA A 123 -8.90 15.96 15.46
CA ALA A 123 -8.29 17.27 15.30
C ALA A 123 -9.35 18.38 15.32
N SER A 124 -8.96 19.55 15.80
CA SER A 124 -9.77 20.76 15.83
C SER A 124 -8.99 21.91 15.23
N LEU A 125 -9.43 22.39 14.06
CA LEU A 125 -8.86 23.57 13.43
C LEU A 125 -9.16 24.85 14.22
N THR A 126 -10.31 24.91 14.90
CA THR A 126 -10.71 26.06 15.74
C THR A 126 -9.80 26.20 16.95
N GLU A 127 -9.50 25.09 17.63
CA GLU A 127 -8.60 25.09 18.80
C GLU A 127 -7.13 25.01 18.40
N ARG A 128 -6.85 24.71 17.12
CA ARG A 128 -5.52 24.42 16.58
C ARG A 128 -4.81 23.30 17.35
N LEU A 129 -5.57 22.30 17.76
CA LEU A 129 -5.10 21.12 18.49
C LEU A 129 -5.39 19.86 17.69
N ALA A 130 -4.42 18.95 17.66
CA ALA A 130 -4.63 17.59 17.16
C ALA A 130 -4.28 16.59 18.25
N PHE A 131 -5.00 15.48 18.27
CA PHE A 131 -4.77 14.35 19.16
C PHE A 131 -4.63 13.07 18.33
N LEU A 132 -3.51 12.37 18.48
CA LEU A 132 -3.20 11.16 17.72
C LEU A 132 -2.96 9.97 18.66
N GLN A 133 -3.75 8.91 18.53
CA GLN A 133 -3.56 7.67 19.26
C GLN A 133 -2.70 6.71 18.42
N LEU A 134 -1.40 6.66 18.66
CA LEU A 134 -0.46 5.84 17.90
C LEU A 134 -0.57 4.34 18.23
N ARG A 135 -0.42 3.49 17.21
CA ARG A 135 -0.22 2.05 17.42
C ARG A 135 1.20 1.75 17.90
N LYS A 136 1.37 0.64 18.61
CA LYS A 136 2.61 0.24 19.32
C LYS A 136 3.89 0.28 18.47
N ARG A 137 3.77 -0.03 17.17
CA ARG A 137 4.92 -0.15 16.25
C ARG A 137 5.39 1.18 15.65
N MET A 138 4.61 2.25 15.78
CA MET A 138 4.98 3.58 15.27
C MET A 138 5.83 4.35 16.28
N LEU A 139 6.81 5.11 15.80
CA LEU A 139 7.73 5.88 16.64
C LEU A 139 7.08 7.20 17.11
N ASP A 140 7.50 7.68 18.27
CA ASP A 140 7.10 8.98 18.79
C ASP A 140 7.63 10.12 17.90
N ALA A 141 8.81 9.93 17.30
CA ALA A 141 9.39 10.87 16.35
C ALA A 141 8.53 11.04 15.08
N ASP A 142 7.73 10.04 14.72
CA ASP A 142 6.88 10.07 13.53
C ASP A 142 5.54 10.78 13.76
N VAL A 143 5.19 11.16 15.00
CA VAL A 143 3.87 11.76 15.36
C VAL A 143 3.49 12.91 14.41
N ARG A 144 4.42 13.85 14.19
CA ARG A 144 4.15 15.02 13.34
C ARG A 144 3.86 14.62 11.90
N HIS A 145 4.54 13.61 11.39
CA HIS A 145 4.39 13.15 10.01
C HIS A 145 3.16 12.25 9.85
N LEU A 146 2.88 11.37 10.81
CA LEU A 146 1.64 10.60 10.85
C LEU A 146 0.41 11.49 10.95
N ALA A 147 0.49 12.62 11.64
CA ALA A 147 -0.57 13.62 11.67
C ALA A 147 -0.88 14.21 10.29
N ILE A 148 0.08 14.23 9.34
CA ILE A 148 -0.21 14.61 7.94
C ILE A 148 -1.20 13.61 7.34
N PHE A 149 -0.88 12.31 7.43
CA PHE A 149 -1.73 11.28 6.84
C PHE A 149 -3.07 11.13 7.57
N ALA A 150 -3.12 11.40 8.87
CA ALA A 150 -4.34 11.30 9.66
C ALA A 150 -5.30 12.48 9.44
N PHE A 151 -4.80 13.70 9.22
CA PHE A 151 -5.63 14.91 9.28
C PHE A 151 -5.56 15.84 8.06
N VAL A 152 -4.73 15.53 7.07
CA VAL A 152 -4.67 16.30 5.82
C VAL A 152 -5.44 15.58 4.74
N ASP A 153 -6.38 16.31 4.13
CA ASP A 153 -7.25 15.78 3.09
C ASP A 153 -6.45 15.23 1.90
N GLY A 154 -6.70 13.95 1.58
CA GLY A 154 -6.05 13.25 0.47
C GLY A 154 -4.64 12.72 0.75
N ALA A 155 -4.01 13.07 1.89
CA ALA A 155 -2.68 12.58 2.24
C ALA A 155 -2.66 11.05 2.41
N LEU A 156 -3.64 10.50 3.14
CA LEU A 156 -3.80 9.05 3.31
C LEU A 156 -3.96 8.34 1.97
N LYS A 157 -4.83 8.86 1.09
CA LYS A 157 -5.05 8.31 -0.24
C LYS A 157 -3.76 8.25 -1.06
N ARG A 158 -2.95 9.32 -1.03
CA ARG A 158 -1.65 9.36 -1.71
C ARG A 158 -0.66 8.31 -1.16
N ALA A 159 -0.63 8.13 0.16
CA ALA A 159 0.21 7.09 0.78
C ALA A 159 -0.22 5.67 0.36
N GLN A 160 -1.54 5.42 0.28
CA GLN A 160 -2.10 4.16 -0.19
C GLN A 160 -1.75 3.90 -1.67
N GLU A 161 -1.83 4.93 -2.52
CA GLU A 161 -1.50 4.85 -3.95
C GLU A 161 -0.05 4.43 -4.21
N VAL A 162 0.91 4.84 -3.35
CA VAL A 162 2.31 4.41 -3.46
C VAL A 162 2.41 2.88 -3.41
N PHE A 163 1.78 2.26 -2.41
CA PHE A 163 1.77 0.81 -2.27
C PHE A 163 1.04 0.14 -3.42
N LEU A 164 -0.18 0.62 -3.74
CA LEU A 164 -1.02 0.02 -4.77
C LEU A 164 -0.31 0.04 -6.14
N PHE A 165 0.37 1.13 -6.47
CA PHE A 165 1.13 1.24 -7.71
C PHE A 165 2.34 0.28 -7.74
N ALA A 166 3.14 0.26 -6.67
CA ALA A 166 4.31 -0.62 -6.57
C ALA A 166 3.92 -2.10 -6.60
N ALA A 167 2.81 -2.45 -5.96
CA ALA A 167 2.24 -3.79 -5.99
C ALA A 167 1.73 -4.16 -7.40
N GLY A 168 1.18 -3.21 -8.17
CA GLY A 168 0.71 -3.44 -9.53
C GLY A 168 1.82 -3.70 -10.55
N HIS A 169 2.98 -3.03 -10.44
CA HIS A 169 4.07 -3.12 -11.43
C HIS A 169 5.13 -4.17 -11.13
N THR A 170 5.14 -4.74 -9.92
CA THR A 170 6.09 -5.81 -9.56
C THR A 170 5.75 -7.17 -10.19
N SER A 171 4.55 -7.32 -10.76
CA SER A 171 4.08 -8.53 -11.45
C SER A 171 4.33 -8.53 -12.95
N THR A 172 4.55 -7.37 -13.58
CA THR A 172 4.82 -7.25 -15.02
C THR A 172 6.29 -7.50 -15.40
N GLY A 173 7.14 -7.86 -14.42
CA GLY A 173 8.57 -8.04 -14.62
C GLY A 173 9.36 -6.73 -14.76
N GLU A 174 8.69 -5.58 -14.81
CA GLU A 174 9.33 -4.27 -14.79
C GLU A 174 10.02 -4.04 -13.43
N SER A 175 11.25 -3.50 -13.46
CA SER A 175 11.97 -3.22 -12.22
C SER A 175 11.21 -2.18 -11.39
N ARG A 176 10.93 -2.55 -10.14
CA ARG A 176 10.26 -1.83 -9.05
C ARG A 176 10.11 -0.31 -9.25
N LEU A 177 8.96 0.09 -9.77
CA LEU A 177 8.61 1.50 -9.91
C LEU A 177 7.91 2.01 -8.65
N VAL A 178 8.40 3.12 -8.14
CA VAL A 178 7.75 3.89 -7.07
C VAL A 178 7.09 5.09 -7.71
N ARG A 179 5.76 5.18 -7.63
CA ARG A 179 5.00 6.38 -7.96
C ARG A 179 4.58 7.05 -6.66
N ALA A 180 5.20 8.18 -6.34
CA ALA A 180 4.87 8.96 -5.16
C ALA A 180 4.56 10.40 -5.57
N LEU A 181 3.50 10.94 -4.97
CA LEU A 181 3.12 12.34 -5.07
C LEU A 181 3.28 13.01 -3.69
N PRO A 182 3.54 14.32 -3.61
CA PRO A 182 3.60 15.05 -2.33
C PRO A 182 2.29 14.85 -1.54
N PRO A 183 2.30 14.67 -0.21
CA PRO A 183 1.09 14.29 0.54
C PRO A 183 0.07 15.42 0.73
N PHE A 184 0.35 16.64 0.27
CA PHE A 184 -0.51 17.81 0.44
C PHE A 184 -0.51 18.70 -0.81
N ASP A 185 -1.50 19.59 -0.89
CA ASP A 185 -1.75 20.46 -2.04
C ASP A 185 -1.42 21.93 -1.73
N GLY A 186 -1.17 22.72 -2.78
CA GLY A 186 -1.00 24.17 -2.69
C GLY A 186 0.41 24.66 -3.01
N LYS A 187 0.62 25.98 -2.87
CA LYS A 187 1.90 26.64 -3.14
C LYS A 187 2.80 26.62 -1.93
N MET A 188 4.05 26.23 -2.13
CA MET A 188 5.03 26.16 -1.05
C MET A 188 6.46 26.39 -1.53
N THR A 189 7.33 26.70 -0.59
CA THR A 189 8.73 26.98 -0.82
C THR A 189 9.57 25.77 -0.46
N PHE A 190 10.40 25.35 -1.40
CA PHE A 190 11.40 24.30 -1.21
C PHE A 190 12.80 24.87 -1.28
N LYS A 191 13.70 24.31 -0.48
CA LYS A 191 15.13 24.30 -0.79
C LYS A 191 15.45 22.98 -1.46
N ALA A 192 16.12 23.02 -2.60
CA ALA A 192 16.44 21.85 -3.37
C ALA A 192 17.79 21.98 -4.07
N GLU A 193 18.41 20.85 -4.37
CA GLU A 193 19.48 20.75 -5.34
C GLU A 193 18.88 20.53 -6.73
N VAL A 194 19.36 21.31 -7.70
CA VAL A 194 18.79 21.32 -9.04
C VAL A 194 19.86 21.30 -10.14
N VAL A 195 19.44 20.80 -11.30
CA VAL A 195 20.14 20.86 -12.57
C VAL A 195 19.22 21.47 -13.62
N ASN A 196 19.73 22.38 -14.44
CA ASN A 196 18.98 22.94 -15.56
C ASN A 196 19.14 22.03 -16.78
N LEU A 197 18.02 21.60 -17.35
CA LEU A 197 17.94 20.83 -18.58
C LEU A 197 17.59 21.78 -19.72
N ASN A 198 18.53 21.97 -20.64
CA ASN A 198 18.37 22.86 -21.80
C ASN A 198 18.03 22.03 -23.04
N GLN A 199 16.87 22.25 -23.64
CA GLN A 199 16.47 21.56 -24.86
C GLN A 199 15.66 22.50 -25.75
N ALA A 200 16.04 22.59 -27.03
CA ALA A 200 15.32 23.36 -28.05
C ALA A 200 14.93 24.80 -27.63
N GLY A 201 15.79 25.49 -26.87
CA GLY A 201 15.55 26.85 -26.37
C GLY A 201 14.63 26.96 -25.14
N ARG A 202 14.22 25.84 -24.55
CA ARG A 202 13.53 25.78 -23.25
C ARG A 202 14.48 25.31 -22.16
N VAL A 203 14.30 25.87 -20.96
CA VAL A 203 15.07 25.51 -19.77
C VAL A 203 14.09 24.93 -18.75
N ARG A 204 14.18 23.62 -18.50
CA ARG A 204 13.45 22.94 -17.43
C ARG A 204 14.37 22.72 -16.25
N THR A 205 13.84 22.73 -15.04
CA THR A 205 14.63 22.50 -13.82
C THR A 205 14.37 21.10 -13.30
N LEU A 206 15.38 20.23 -13.36
CA LEU A 206 15.35 18.94 -12.68
C LEU A 206 15.76 19.12 -11.23
N ILE A 207 14.90 18.71 -10.32
CA ILE A 207 15.16 18.66 -8.89
C ILE A 207 15.75 17.28 -8.59
N THR A 208 17.04 17.25 -8.28
CA THR A 208 17.75 16.00 -7.95
C THR A 208 17.58 15.61 -6.49
N GLN A 209 17.45 16.61 -5.60
CA GLN A 209 17.25 16.38 -4.17
C GLN A 209 16.44 17.51 -3.52
N LEU A 210 15.39 17.15 -2.79
CA LEU A 210 14.67 18.04 -1.89
C LEU A 210 15.40 18.08 -0.53
N ILE A 211 15.72 19.30 -0.09
CA ILE A 211 16.45 19.55 1.17
C ILE A 211 15.45 19.90 2.28
N SER A 212 14.57 20.87 2.02
CA SER A 212 13.55 21.27 2.98
C SER A 212 12.32 21.90 2.33
N CYS A 213 11.21 21.87 3.06
CA CYS A 213 9.91 22.41 2.67
C CYS A 213 9.36 23.30 3.79
N ASP A 214 8.76 24.44 3.43
CA ASP A 214 8.13 25.36 4.38
C ASP A 214 6.67 25.04 4.71
N TRP A 215 6.17 23.89 4.25
CA TRP A 215 4.84 23.42 4.58
C TRP A 215 4.72 23.06 6.07
N CYS A 216 3.53 23.26 6.64
CA CYS A 216 3.27 23.05 8.05
C CYS A 216 1.80 22.65 8.26
N LEU A 217 1.55 21.76 9.22
CA LEU A 217 0.20 21.46 9.67
C LEU A 217 -0.46 22.71 10.26
N PRO A 218 -1.79 22.87 10.12
CA PRO A 218 -2.52 24.02 10.66
C PRO A 218 -2.68 24.00 12.20
N TYR A 219 -2.03 23.07 12.90
CA TYR A 219 -2.12 22.89 14.34
C TYR A 219 -0.96 23.56 15.08
N ALA A 220 -1.25 24.16 16.24
CA ALA A 220 -0.25 24.73 17.13
C ALA A 220 0.41 23.65 18.01
N ARG A 221 -0.34 22.59 18.34
CA ARG A 221 0.12 21.49 19.21
C ARG A 221 -0.52 20.17 18.79
N ILE A 222 0.25 19.09 18.91
CA ILE A 222 -0.19 17.70 18.71
C ILE A 222 0.01 16.94 20.01
N ASP A 223 -1.08 16.53 20.62
CA ASP A 223 -1.09 15.59 21.73
C ASP A 223 -1.09 14.17 21.18
N TYR A 224 -0.36 13.27 21.82
CA TYR A 224 -0.38 11.87 21.39
C TYR A 224 -0.31 10.89 22.56
N LEU A 225 -0.94 9.74 22.34
CA LEU A 225 -0.86 8.57 23.19
C LEU A 225 -0.35 7.39 22.35
N ARG A 226 0.16 6.36 23.02
CA ARG A 226 0.55 5.10 22.37
C ARG A 226 -0.24 3.95 22.97
N ASP A 227 -0.69 3.05 22.12
CA ASP A 227 -1.26 1.78 22.56
C ASP A 227 -0.24 0.97 23.36
N ASN A 228 -0.62 0.68 24.61
CA ASN A 228 0.11 -0.21 25.51
C ASN A 228 1.57 0.22 25.69
N ASP A 229 1.78 1.35 26.36
CA ASP A 229 3.07 2.01 26.63
C ASP A 229 4.01 1.22 27.57
N GLY A 230 3.69 -0.05 27.85
CA GLY A 230 4.47 -0.94 28.70
C GLY A 230 4.34 -0.64 30.19
N ARG A 231 3.51 0.33 30.60
CA ARG A 231 3.26 0.60 32.02
C ARG A 231 2.11 -0.27 32.51
N VAL A 232 2.36 -0.95 33.63
CA VAL A 232 1.34 -1.75 34.31
C VAL A 232 0.33 -0.76 34.89
N SER A 233 -0.93 -0.82 34.45
CA SER A 233 -2.01 -0.13 35.14
C SER A 233 -2.08 -0.66 36.58
N SER A 234 -2.15 0.23 37.55
CA SER A 234 -2.37 -0.09 38.97
C SER A 234 -3.76 -0.71 39.24
N TYR A 235 -4.62 -0.75 38.22
CA TYR A 235 -5.90 -1.44 38.25
C TYR A 235 -5.86 -2.66 37.32
N PRO A 236 -6.26 -3.85 37.81
CA PRO A 236 -6.45 -5.02 36.96
C PRO A 236 -7.65 -4.76 36.06
N ASP A 237 -7.41 -4.54 34.77
CA ASP A 237 -8.46 -4.57 33.77
C ASP A 237 -8.83 -6.05 33.51
N GLU A 238 -10.03 -6.45 33.90
CA GLU A 238 -10.56 -7.81 33.72
C GLU A 238 -10.72 -8.17 32.22
N ASN A 239 -10.60 -7.20 31.30
CA ASN A 239 -10.59 -7.42 29.85
C ASN A 239 -9.19 -7.59 29.25
N ARG A 240 -8.13 -7.76 30.07
CA ARG A 240 -6.80 -8.10 29.56
C ARG A 240 -6.82 -9.51 28.96
N PRO A 241 -6.52 -9.71 27.66
CA PRO A 241 -6.16 -11.03 27.19
C PRO A 241 -4.91 -11.47 27.96
N ILE A 242 -4.99 -12.64 28.60
CA ILE A 242 -3.90 -13.23 29.38
C ILE A 242 -2.66 -13.28 28.46
N SER A 243 -1.61 -12.55 28.80
CA SER A 243 -0.35 -12.58 28.05
C SER A 243 0.40 -13.88 28.36
N GLY A 244 0.00 -14.97 27.73
CA GLY A 244 0.65 -16.27 27.81
C GLY A 244 1.89 -16.43 26.91
N TRP A 245 2.64 -15.36 26.64
CA TRP A 245 3.84 -15.42 25.80
C TRP A 245 5.11 -15.29 26.65
N SER A 246 5.50 -16.39 27.30
CA SER A 246 6.92 -16.63 27.60
C SER A 246 7.59 -17.08 26.30
N ARG A 247 8.58 -16.34 25.81
CA ARG A 247 9.39 -16.75 24.65
C ARG A 247 10.05 -18.10 24.93
N PRO A 248 9.89 -19.13 24.09
CA PRO A 248 10.80 -20.27 24.10
C PRO A 248 12.15 -19.81 23.58
N GLN A 249 13.22 -20.00 24.35
CA GLN A 249 14.58 -19.89 23.83
C GLN A 249 14.84 -21.11 22.94
N GLY A 250 14.67 -20.97 21.62
CA GLY A 250 15.08 -21.97 20.63
C GLY A 250 16.57 -21.88 20.29
N PRO A 251 17.20 -22.99 19.85
CA PRO A 251 18.63 -23.05 19.61
C PRO A 251 19.04 -22.26 18.36
N LYS A 252 20.21 -21.60 18.43
CA LYS A 252 20.83 -20.86 17.31
C LYS A 252 21.01 -21.79 16.10
N PRO A 253 20.50 -21.45 14.90
CA PRO A 253 20.83 -22.17 13.68
C PRO A 253 22.25 -21.82 13.21
N ASP A 254 22.95 -22.82 12.67
CA ASP A 254 24.30 -22.70 12.13
C ASP A 254 24.35 -21.77 10.90
N PRO A 255 25.50 -21.09 10.66
CA PRO A 255 25.64 -20.13 9.59
C PRO A 255 25.62 -20.83 8.22
N VAL A 256 24.58 -20.53 7.43
CA VAL A 256 24.55 -20.88 6.00
C VAL A 256 25.42 -19.87 5.25
N THR A 257 26.48 -20.38 4.62
CA THR A 257 27.37 -19.60 3.75
C THR A 257 26.62 -19.22 2.47
N LEU A 258 26.07 -18.01 2.43
CA LEU A 258 25.58 -17.39 1.20
C LEU A 258 26.79 -16.90 0.40
N VAL A 259 26.97 -17.45 -0.80
CA VAL A 259 27.96 -16.96 -1.76
C VAL A 259 27.47 -15.62 -2.30
N GLU A 260 28.06 -14.54 -1.80
CA GLU A 260 27.81 -13.17 -2.28
C GLU A 260 28.60 -12.89 -3.57
N GLY A 261 27.89 -12.45 -4.61
CA GLY A 261 28.52 -11.79 -5.76
C GLY A 261 29.04 -10.39 -5.40
N PRO A 262 29.98 -9.83 -6.17
CA PRO A 262 30.77 -8.67 -5.76
C PRO A 262 29.94 -7.38 -5.86
N GLY A 263 29.32 -6.99 -4.74
CA GLY A 263 28.81 -5.64 -4.51
C GLY A 263 29.65 -4.98 -3.43
N ASN A 264 30.22 -3.81 -3.73
CA ASN A 264 31.08 -3.00 -2.86
C ASN A 264 30.62 -2.95 -1.40
N ARG A 265 31.25 -3.76 -0.54
CA ARG A 265 31.25 -3.62 0.92
C ARG A 265 32.31 -2.57 1.27
N GLY A 266 31.90 -1.33 1.52
CA GLY A 266 32.85 -0.27 1.86
C GLY A 266 32.33 0.84 2.78
N GLU A 267 31.02 1.06 2.87
CA GLU A 267 30.49 2.16 3.68
C GLU A 267 29.35 1.68 4.58
N SER A 268 29.54 1.84 5.89
CA SER A 268 28.53 1.57 6.90
C SER A 268 27.26 2.38 6.61
N PRO A 269 26.06 1.81 6.80
CA PRO A 269 24.82 2.52 6.56
C PRO A 269 24.64 3.74 7.45
N TRP A 270 24.34 4.89 6.86
CA TRP A 270 24.04 6.15 7.55
C TRP A 270 22.69 6.04 8.30
N GLU A 271 22.72 6.25 9.62
CA GLU A 271 21.53 6.50 10.44
C GLU A 271 20.93 7.86 10.04
N ILE A 272 19.59 7.98 9.95
CA ILE A 272 18.94 9.29 9.79
C ILE A 272 18.64 9.80 11.19
N GLU A 273 19.35 10.85 11.62
CA GLU A 273 19.13 11.47 12.92
C GLU A 273 17.77 12.20 12.96
N VAL A 274 17.16 12.35 14.14
CA VAL A 274 15.86 13.07 14.29
C VAL A 274 16.00 14.54 13.88
N GLU A 275 17.21 15.07 14.01
CA GLU A 275 17.68 16.35 13.55
C GLU A 275 17.54 16.50 12.02
N ASP A 276 17.86 15.45 11.25
CA ASP A 276 17.73 15.45 9.79
C ASP A 276 16.27 15.49 9.34
N ILE A 277 15.39 14.76 10.04
CA ILE A 277 13.94 14.79 9.80
C ILE A 277 13.38 16.18 10.10
N SER A 278 13.83 16.79 11.20
CA SER A 278 13.42 18.14 11.62
C SER A 278 13.91 19.23 10.67
N ALA A 279 15.06 19.04 10.03
CA ALA A 279 15.61 19.94 9.03
C ALA A 279 14.82 19.93 7.71
N ARG A 280 14.16 18.81 7.36
CA ARG A 280 13.30 18.71 6.16
C ARG A 280 12.03 19.57 6.27
N PHE A 281 11.47 19.68 7.47
CA PHE A 281 10.25 20.47 7.72
C PHE A 281 10.43 21.49 8.86
N PRO A 282 11.18 22.58 8.63
CA PRO A 282 11.56 23.52 9.70
C PRO A 282 10.41 24.26 10.37
N ARG A 283 9.26 24.39 9.70
CA ARG A 283 8.05 24.96 10.31
C ARG A 283 7.28 23.93 11.12
N GLN A 284 7.15 22.72 10.59
CA GLN A 284 6.46 21.63 11.27
C GLN A 284 7.19 21.18 12.53
N SER A 285 8.52 21.20 12.54
CA SER A 285 9.33 20.89 13.74
C SER A 285 9.05 21.82 14.92
N LYS A 286 8.52 23.03 14.68
CA LYS A 286 8.11 23.99 15.72
C LYS A 286 6.77 23.66 16.37
N ILE A 287 6.00 22.73 15.81
CA ILE A 287 4.73 22.30 16.42
C ILE A 287 5.06 21.52 17.69
N ALA A 288 4.48 21.96 18.80
CA ALA A 288 4.66 21.30 20.09
C ALA A 288 4.04 19.89 20.06
N THR A 289 4.80 18.87 20.41
CA THR A 289 4.32 17.50 20.57
C THR A 289 4.34 17.13 22.04
N VAL A 290 3.18 16.77 22.60
CA VAL A 290 3.08 16.38 24.01
C VAL A 290 2.60 14.95 24.11
N LYS A 291 3.43 14.09 24.68
CA LYS A 291 3.04 12.73 25.05
C LYS A 291 2.17 12.78 26.29
N LEU A 292 0.90 12.38 26.18
CA LEU A 292 0.04 12.28 27.34
C LEU A 292 0.40 11.00 28.14
N THR A 293 0.22 11.05 29.46
CA THR A 293 0.25 9.85 30.30
C THR A 293 -1.17 9.32 30.46
N THR A 294 -1.32 8.00 30.58
CA THR A 294 -2.62 7.32 30.75
C THR A 294 -3.39 7.82 31.98
N GLU A 295 -2.70 8.36 32.99
CA GLU A 295 -3.28 9.03 34.17
C GLU A 295 -4.06 10.31 33.83
N ASN A 296 -3.83 10.92 32.67
CA ASN A 296 -4.57 12.10 32.22
C ASN A 296 -5.78 11.77 31.31
N SER A 297 -6.07 10.48 31.08
CA SER A 297 -7.12 10.06 30.16
C SER A 297 -8.48 9.80 30.80
N GLU A 298 -8.59 9.82 32.14
CA GLU A 298 -9.86 9.85 32.84
C GLU A 298 -9.80 10.80 34.03
N THR A 299 -10.56 11.89 33.97
CA THR A 299 -11.49 12.30 35.04
C THR A 299 -12.16 13.62 34.65
N ARG A 300 -13.38 13.49 34.14
CA ARG A 300 -14.39 14.55 34.27
C ARG A 300 -14.94 14.51 35.71
N SER A 301 -14.10 14.76 36.71
CA SER A 301 -14.53 15.04 38.08
C SER A 301 -13.40 15.62 38.93
N GLY A 302 -13.49 16.90 39.26
CA GLY A 302 -13.08 17.50 40.54
C GLY A 302 -11.62 17.35 41.02
N ARG A 303 -10.86 18.44 40.88
CA ARG A 303 -9.69 18.85 41.69
C ARG A 303 -8.55 17.82 41.85
N SER A 304 -7.42 18.07 41.19
CA SER A 304 -6.08 17.90 41.76
C SER A 304 -5.05 18.74 40.98
N GLN A 305 -4.14 19.38 41.69
CA GLN A 305 -3.15 20.34 41.18
C GLN A 305 -2.00 19.68 40.42
N PRO A 306 -1.32 20.42 39.50
CA PRO A 306 -0.21 19.89 38.70
C PRO A 306 1.09 19.81 39.51
N LEU A 307 1.83 18.70 39.36
CA LEU A 307 3.25 18.60 39.72
C LEU A 307 4.13 18.88 38.49
N PRO A 308 5.35 19.42 38.66
CA PRO A 308 6.18 19.88 37.56
C PRO A 308 6.80 18.70 36.78
N PRO A 309 7.02 18.86 35.46
CA PRO A 309 7.62 17.81 34.65
C PRO A 309 9.10 17.62 35.01
N ARG A 310 9.51 16.36 35.20
CA ARG A 310 10.92 15.97 35.18
C ARG A 310 11.36 15.68 33.74
N PRO A 311 12.59 16.09 33.34
CA PRO A 311 13.13 15.76 32.03
C PRO A 311 13.46 14.27 31.99
N SER A 312 12.81 13.51 31.09
CA SER A 312 13.24 12.15 30.77
C SER A 312 14.36 12.22 29.75
N SER A 313 15.53 11.72 30.13
CA SER A 313 16.68 11.52 29.25
C SER A 313 16.32 10.52 28.15
N ASP A 314 16.37 10.97 26.90
CA ASP A 314 16.30 10.11 25.73
C ASP A 314 17.54 9.22 25.67
N LYS A 315 17.36 7.92 25.94
CA LYS A 315 18.26 6.86 25.49
C LYS A 315 17.43 5.77 24.84
N VAL A 316 17.37 5.80 23.52
CA VAL A 316 16.79 4.73 22.70
C VAL A 316 17.78 3.56 22.71
N THR A 317 17.30 2.39 23.11
CA THR A 317 18.07 1.14 23.09
C THR A 317 18.10 0.60 21.67
N THR A 318 19.31 0.39 21.18
CA THR A 318 19.69 -0.16 19.87
C THR A 318 19.26 -1.62 19.72
N GLY A 319 18.72 -1.95 18.55
CA GLY A 319 18.55 -3.31 18.04
C GLY A 319 18.89 -3.32 16.56
N ASP A 320 19.85 -4.16 16.19
CA ASP A 320 20.58 -4.28 14.92
C ASP A 320 19.83 -3.78 13.65
N LEU A 321 20.42 -2.77 13.00
CA LEU A 321 19.82 -1.99 11.93
C LEU A 321 20.45 -2.30 10.56
N ILE A 322 19.58 -2.63 9.60
CA ILE A 322 19.86 -2.74 8.17
C ILE A 322 19.69 -1.35 7.53
N SER A 323 20.56 -0.98 6.59
CA SER A 323 20.54 0.29 5.84
C SER A 323 19.19 0.65 5.25
N SER A 324 18.79 1.93 5.24
CA SER A 324 17.59 2.41 4.54
C SER A 324 17.50 1.98 3.07
N LYS A 325 18.63 1.87 2.35
CA LYS A 325 18.66 1.37 0.96
C LYS A 325 18.38 -0.14 0.88
N ASP A 326 18.96 -0.90 1.81
CA ASP A 326 18.75 -2.35 1.90
C ASP A 326 17.38 -2.69 2.47
N MET A 327 16.84 -1.88 3.38
CA MET A 327 15.47 -1.97 3.88
C MET A 327 14.43 -1.61 2.83
N ILE A 328 14.67 -0.60 1.97
CA ILE A 328 13.80 -0.34 0.82
C ILE A 328 13.87 -1.54 -0.12
N ARG A 329 15.07 -2.06 -0.41
CA ARG A 329 15.25 -3.24 -1.26
C ARG A 329 14.62 -4.50 -0.66
N GLU A 330 14.71 -4.71 0.65
CA GLU A 330 14.22 -5.86 1.42
C GLU A 330 12.72 -5.76 1.71
N ALA A 331 12.19 -4.56 1.99
CA ALA A 331 10.74 -4.28 2.04
C ALA A 331 10.11 -4.47 0.65
N LEU A 332 10.78 -4.05 -0.42
CA LEU A 332 10.37 -4.32 -1.80
C LEU A 332 10.54 -5.80 -2.20
N LEU A 333 11.47 -6.54 -1.57
CA LEU A 333 11.61 -8.01 -1.74
C LEU A 333 10.57 -8.78 -0.92
N SER A 334 10.16 -8.27 0.24
CA SER A 334 9.22 -8.90 1.17
C SER A 334 7.76 -8.56 0.88
N GLY A 335 7.44 -7.41 0.29
CA GLY A 335 6.12 -7.13 -0.30
C GLY A 335 5.74 -8.11 -1.43
N ARG A 336 6.73 -8.85 -1.95
CA ARG A 336 6.57 -9.96 -2.89
C ARG A 336 6.03 -11.23 -2.23
N ARG A 337 5.92 -11.29 -0.89
CA ARG A 337 5.60 -12.51 -0.16
C ARG A 337 4.70 -12.20 1.05
N HIS A 338 3.47 -12.70 0.94
CA HIS A 338 2.46 -12.85 1.99
C HIS A 338 1.56 -11.65 2.23
N LEU A 339 0.36 -11.70 1.64
CA LEU A 339 -0.84 -11.33 2.40
C LEU A 339 -0.80 -12.20 3.67
N VAL A 340 -0.33 -11.65 4.79
CA VAL A 340 -0.36 -12.37 6.08
C VAL A 340 -1.80 -12.25 6.57
N LEU A 341 -2.61 -13.25 6.21
CA LEU A 341 -3.95 -13.35 6.75
C LEU A 341 -3.86 -13.56 8.26
N PRO A 342 -4.69 -12.87 9.07
CA PRO A 342 -4.87 -13.20 10.48
C PRO A 342 -5.25 -14.67 10.66
N GLU A 343 -5.23 -15.15 11.89
CA GLU A 343 -5.78 -16.47 12.22
C GLU A 343 -7.20 -16.64 11.65
N GLU A 344 -7.55 -17.88 11.33
CA GLU A 344 -8.86 -18.22 10.76
C GLU A 344 -9.96 -17.92 11.76
N GLU A 345 -10.86 -17.01 11.39
CA GLU A 345 -12.07 -16.70 12.16
C GLU A 345 -13.28 -17.32 11.45
N ILE A 346 -13.92 -18.30 12.08
CA ILE A 346 -15.13 -18.92 11.55
C ILE A 346 -16.32 -17.99 11.83
N ALA A 347 -16.96 -17.49 10.77
CA ALA A 347 -18.11 -16.62 10.88
C ALA A 347 -19.36 -17.42 11.32
N ALA A 348 -19.83 -17.18 12.54
CA ALA A 348 -21.00 -17.86 13.12
C ALA A 348 -22.33 -17.44 12.47
N ASP A 349 -22.36 -16.26 11.86
CA ASP A 349 -23.51 -15.65 11.17
C ASP A 349 -23.58 -16.01 9.67
N ALA A 350 -22.53 -16.64 9.14
CA ALA A 350 -22.51 -17.11 7.76
C ALA A 350 -23.39 -18.36 7.57
N ASP A 351 -24.20 -18.36 6.51
CA ASP A 351 -25.06 -19.49 6.17
C ASP A 351 -24.74 -19.99 4.74
N PRO A 352 -23.87 -21.00 4.61
CA PRO A 352 -23.55 -21.59 3.32
C PRO A 352 -24.74 -22.32 2.67
N THR A 353 -25.74 -22.74 3.45
CA THR A 353 -26.89 -23.51 2.96
C THR A 353 -27.98 -22.64 2.38
N ALA A 354 -28.02 -21.36 2.73
CA ALA A 354 -28.86 -20.36 2.09
C ALA A 354 -28.40 -19.98 0.67
N ALA A 355 -27.34 -20.60 0.16
CA ALA A 355 -26.90 -20.44 -1.22
C ALA A 355 -27.89 -21.02 -2.24
N ASP A 356 -27.88 -20.45 -3.44
CA ASP A 356 -28.56 -21.05 -4.58
C ASP A 356 -27.85 -22.34 -5.03
N GLN A 357 -28.60 -23.28 -5.63
CA GLN A 357 -28.06 -24.59 -6.06
C GLN A 357 -26.87 -24.44 -7.00
N ALA A 358 -26.85 -23.40 -7.83
CA ALA A 358 -25.76 -23.14 -8.78
C ALA A 358 -24.42 -22.82 -8.09
N PHE A 359 -24.41 -22.08 -6.96
CA PHE A 359 -23.18 -21.76 -6.23
C PHE A 359 -22.57 -23.02 -5.58
N LEU A 360 -23.42 -23.86 -4.98
CA LEU A 360 -23.00 -25.13 -4.40
C LEU A 360 -22.56 -26.12 -5.49
N GLN A 361 -23.19 -26.06 -6.67
CA GLN A 361 -22.81 -26.87 -7.82
C GLN A 361 -21.41 -26.49 -8.33
N THR A 362 -21.03 -25.20 -8.37
CA THR A 362 -19.66 -24.79 -8.68
C THR A 362 -18.65 -25.43 -7.73
N ALA A 363 -18.91 -25.38 -6.41
CA ALA A 363 -18.04 -25.99 -5.41
C ALA A 363 -17.91 -27.52 -5.61
N GLU A 364 -19.01 -28.20 -5.88
CA GLU A 364 -19.02 -29.65 -6.14
C GLU A 364 -18.26 -30.00 -7.43
N LEU A 365 -18.41 -29.22 -8.51
CA LEU A 365 -17.69 -29.43 -9.77
C LEU A 365 -16.18 -29.27 -9.59
N LEU A 366 -15.73 -28.29 -8.79
CA LEU A 366 -14.30 -28.11 -8.48
C LEU A 366 -13.72 -29.30 -7.70
N LEU A 367 -14.46 -29.82 -6.71
CA LEU A 367 -14.06 -31.03 -6.00
C LEU A 367 -14.00 -32.25 -6.93
N GLN A 368 -14.94 -32.36 -7.87
CA GLN A 368 -14.93 -33.45 -8.85
C GLN A 368 -13.76 -33.33 -9.82
N MET A 369 -13.38 -32.12 -10.26
CA MET A 369 -12.18 -31.90 -11.07
C MET A 369 -10.93 -32.39 -10.37
N GLN A 370 -10.78 -32.04 -9.08
CA GLN A 370 -9.64 -32.45 -8.27
C GLN A 370 -9.61 -33.98 -8.09
N ARG A 371 -10.73 -34.61 -7.72
CA ARG A 371 -10.81 -36.07 -7.50
C ARG A 371 -10.56 -36.88 -8.77
N ARG A 372 -10.96 -36.36 -9.93
CA ARG A 372 -10.76 -37.00 -11.24
C ARG A 372 -9.40 -36.69 -11.87
N GLY A 373 -8.59 -35.83 -11.25
CA GLY A 373 -7.30 -35.41 -11.80
C GLY A 373 -7.41 -34.62 -13.10
N LEU A 374 -8.53 -33.91 -13.32
CA LEU A 374 -8.74 -33.11 -14.54
C LEU A 374 -7.94 -31.80 -14.53
N ALA A 375 -7.71 -31.24 -13.34
CA ALA A 375 -6.85 -30.10 -13.10
C ALA A 375 -6.35 -30.13 -11.65
N ASP A 376 -5.18 -29.54 -11.38
CA ASP A 376 -4.78 -29.21 -10.01
C ASP A 376 -5.64 -28.03 -9.54
N VAL A 377 -6.51 -28.27 -8.56
CA VAL A 377 -7.48 -27.30 -8.03
C VAL A 377 -7.18 -27.05 -6.57
N GLN A 378 -7.05 -25.77 -6.19
CA GLN A 378 -6.85 -25.37 -4.80
C GLN A 378 -7.87 -24.31 -4.42
N ILE A 379 -8.53 -24.49 -3.28
CA ILE A 379 -9.45 -23.49 -2.72
C ILE A 379 -8.63 -22.46 -1.94
N ILE A 380 -8.86 -21.18 -2.24
CA ILE A 380 -8.01 -20.09 -1.75
C ILE A 380 -8.75 -19.24 -0.72
N ARG A 381 -8.06 -18.97 0.38
CA ARG A 381 -8.46 -18.00 1.40
C ARG A 381 -7.84 -16.64 1.09
N VAL A 382 -8.66 -15.60 1.08
CA VAL A 382 -8.23 -14.18 0.92
C VAL A 382 -8.85 -13.24 1.96
N THR A 383 -9.76 -13.74 2.81
CA THR A 383 -10.40 -12.98 3.88
C THR A 383 -10.08 -13.55 5.26
N PRO A 384 -10.04 -12.72 6.33
CA PRO A 384 -9.83 -13.19 7.68
C PRO A 384 -10.98 -14.09 8.16
N LYS A 385 -12.23 -13.67 7.88
CA LYS A 385 -13.45 -14.43 8.15
C LYS A 385 -13.74 -15.44 7.06
N ILE A 386 -14.01 -16.68 7.45
CA ILE A 386 -14.32 -17.79 6.55
C ILE A 386 -15.56 -18.56 7.03
N ALA A 387 -16.13 -19.35 6.12
CA ALA A 387 -17.17 -20.34 6.42
C ALA A 387 -16.84 -21.64 5.69
N TYR A 388 -17.40 -22.76 6.16
CA TYR A 388 -17.23 -24.06 5.51
C TYR A 388 -18.56 -24.59 5.00
N TRP A 389 -18.58 -25.04 3.75
CA TRP A 389 -19.62 -25.91 3.24
C TRP A 389 -19.04 -27.30 3.02
N ARG A 390 -19.43 -28.26 3.87
CA ARG A 390 -18.78 -29.58 3.98
C ARG A 390 -17.28 -29.41 4.30
N GLN A 391 -16.41 -29.56 3.30
CA GLN A 391 -14.95 -29.41 3.39
C GLN A 391 -14.43 -28.26 2.51
N VAL A 392 -15.32 -27.50 1.87
CA VAL A 392 -14.95 -26.38 0.99
C VAL A 392 -14.89 -25.10 1.80
N LEU A 393 -13.73 -24.44 1.78
CA LEU A 393 -13.53 -23.12 2.36
C LEU A 393 -14.24 -22.05 1.52
N LEU A 394 -14.99 -21.19 2.18
CA LEU A 394 -15.70 -20.05 1.60
C LEU A 394 -15.23 -18.76 2.28
N ASN A 395 -14.94 -17.73 1.49
CA ASN A 395 -14.53 -16.42 1.97
C ASN A 395 -15.77 -15.59 2.33
N VAL A 396 -15.79 -15.00 3.52
CA VAL A 396 -16.89 -14.11 3.94
C VAL A 396 -16.61 -12.72 3.37
N CYS A 397 -17.56 -12.15 2.63
CA CYS A 397 -17.39 -10.82 2.07
C CYS A 397 -17.25 -9.77 3.19
N LYS A 398 -16.32 -8.82 3.02
CA LYS A 398 -16.05 -7.79 4.02
C LYS A 398 -17.24 -6.84 4.11
N VAL A 399 -17.55 -6.44 5.34
CA VAL A 399 -18.45 -5.36 5.69
C VAL A 399 -17.55 -4.30 6.33
N ASP A 400 -17.32 -3.18 5.65
CA ASP A 400 -16.61 -2.07 6.26
C ASP A 400 -17.47 -1.53 7.43
N PRO A 401 -16.88 -1.32 8.62
CA PRO A 401 -17.64 -0.92 9.80
C PRO A 401 -18.11 0.53 9.77
N ASP A 402 -17.50 1.37 8.91
CA ASP A 402 -17.71 2.82 8.90
C ASP A 402 -18.79 3.30 7.91
N ASP A 403 -19.30 2.42 7.03
CA ASP A 403 -20.35 2.73 6.05
C ASP A 403 -21.55 1.79 6.20
N GLU A 404 -22.77 2.26 5.89
CA GLU A 404 -23.94 1.40 5.84
C GLU A 404 -23.72 0.33 4.75
N PRO A 405 -23.51 -0.94 5.11
CA PRO A 405 -22.93 -1.88 4.16
C PRO A 405 -23.96 -2.18 3.07
N PRO A 406 -23.55 -2.14 1.79
CA PRO A 406 -24.49 -2.27 0.69
C PRO A 406 -25.25 -3.59 0.80
N ALA A 407 -26.57 -3.55 0.57
CA ALA A 407 -27.45 -4.72 0.65
C ALA A 407 -27.01 -5.90 -0.26
N TRP A 408 -26.13 -5.65 -1.23
CA TRP A 408 -25.50 -6.67 -2.06
C TRP A 408 -24.52 -7.56 -1.28
N LEU A 409 -23.91 -7.09 -0.19
CA LEU A 409 -23.01 -7.89 0.64
C LEU A 409 -23.74 -8.87 1.55
N PHE A 410 -25.06 -8.88 1.51
CA PHE A 410 -25.89 -9.77 2.31
C PHE A 410 -26.77 -10.64 1.41
N ILE A 411 -27.11 -11.83 1.91
CA ILE A 411 -28.01 -12.76 1.21
C ILE A 411 -29.47 -12.58 1.64
N ASP A 412 -29.70 -12.08 2.85
CA ASP A 412 -31.02 -11.80 3.41
C ASP A 412 -31.43 -10.33 3.21
N LEU A 413 -32.69 -10.00 3.54
CA LEU A 413 -33.19 -8.63 3.49
C LEU A 413 -32.85 -7.85 4.76
N GLU A 414 -32.69 -8.54 5.88
CA GLU A 414 -32.40 -7.95 7.20
C GLU A 414 -30.92 -7.61 7.38
N ARG A 415 -30.07 -7.93 6.39
CA ARG A 415 -28.61 -7.71 6.40
C ARG A 415 -27.90 -8.37 7.58
N LYS A 416 -28.38 -9.55 8.00
CA LYS A 416 -27.81 -10.34 9.10
C LYS A 416 -26.90 -11.45 8.63
N LYS A 417 -27.02 -11.87 7.36
CA LYS A 417 -26.26 -12.99 6.81
C LYS A 417 -25.31 -12.49 5.73
N PRO A 418 -24.00 -12.45 5.99
CA PRO A 418 -23.03 -11.96 5.03
C PRO A 418 -22.95 -12.90 3.82
N ARG A 419 -22.68 -12.33 2.66
CA ARG A 419 -22.52 -13.04 1.40
C ARG A 419 -21.18 -13.76 1.36
N LEU A 420 -21.19 -15.00 0.92
CA LEU A 420 -20.00 -15.82 0.75
C LEU A 420 -19.45 -15.74 -0.68
N ALA A 421 -18.14 -15.93 -0.82
CA ALA A 421 -17.43 -16.04 -2.08
C ALA A 421 -16.56 -17.29 -2.11
N LEU A 422 -16.67 -18.06 -3.19
CA LEU A 422 -15.81 -19.19 -3.48
C LEU A 422 -14.67 -18.72 -4.36
N ILE A 423 -13.42 -18.92 -3.92
CA ILE A 423 -12.23 -18.61 -4.71
C ILE A 423 -11.41 -19.86 -4.88
N ALA A 424 -11.07 -20.18 -6.12
CA ALA A 424 -10.25 -21.35 -6.45
C ALA A 424 -9.23 -21.02 -7.51
N SER A 425 -8.02 -21.58 -7.38
CA SER A 425 -7.10 -21.71 -8.51
C SER A 425 -7.31 -23.04 -9.20
N MET A 426 -6.99 -23.05 -10.49
CA MET A 426 -6.88 -24.26 -11.28
C MET A 426 -5.72 -24.18 -12.26
N ARG A 427 -5.04 -25.30 -12.48
CA ARG A 427 -3.94 -25.42 -13.45
C ARG A 427 -4.22 -26.47 -14.54
N PRO A 428 -5.18 -26.25 -15.45
CA PRO A 428 -5.35 -27.07 -16.65
C PRO A 428 -4.20 -26.85 -17.64
N GLU A 429 -3.62 -27.93 -18.15
CA GLU A 429 -2.65 -27.89 -19.27
C GLU A 429 -1.46 -26.93 -19.03
N GLY A 430 -1.06 -26.74 -17.78
CA GLY A 430 0.02 -25.82 -17.38
C GLY A 430 -0.38 -24.34 -17.29
N ARG A 431 -1.62 -23.98 -17.63
CA ARG A 431 -2.14 -22.60 -17.60
C ARG A 431 -2.82 -22.30 -16.29
N MET A 432 -2.42 -21.23 -15.59
CA MET A 432 -3.07 -20.85 -14.34
C MET A 432 -4.35 -20.06 -14.61
N ARG A 433 -5.44 -20.46 -13.95
CA ARG A 433 -6.73 -19.76 -13.94
C ARG A 433 -7.26 -19.65 -12.52
N TYR A 434 -7.99 -18.59 -12.24
CA TYR A 434 -8.66 -18.38 -10.97
C TYR A 434 -10.14 -18.13 -11.18
N LEU A 435 -10.94 -18.62 -10.25
CA LEU A 435 -12.39 -18.46 -10.25
C LEU A 435 -12.82 -17.71 -9.01
N ILE A 436 -13.73 -16.76 -9.18
CA ILE A 436 -14.48 -16.14 -8.09
C ILE A 436 -15.97 -16.30 -8.39
N ASP A 437 -16.67 -17.04 -7.53
CA ASP A 437 -18.12 -17.19 -7.58
C ASP A 437 -18.73 -16.62 -6.30
N PHE A 438 -19.88 -15.97 -6.41
CA PHE A 438 -20.55 -15.33 -5.28
C PHE A 438 -21.86 -16.04 -4.95
N GLN A 439 -22.13 -16.17 -3.66
CA GLN A 439 -23.42 -16.65 -3.16
C GLN A 439 -24.55 -15.69 -3.59
N ARG A 440 -25.62 -16.23 -4.18
CA ARG A 440 -26.68 -15.42 -4.80
C ARG A 440 -27.87 -15.15 -3.89
N LYS A 441 -28.49 -13.99 -4.09
CA LYS A 441 -29.85 -13.68 -3.63
C LYS A 441 -30.83 -14.09 -4.73
N ARG A 442 -31.68 -15.11 -4.49
CA ARG A 442 -32.66 -15.58 -5.47
C ARG A 442 -33.57 -14.41 -5.93
N PRO A 443 -33.90 -14.26 -7.23
CA PRO A 443 -33.46 -15.03 -8.41
C PRO A 443 -32.51 -14.21 -9.31
N ARG A 444 -31.58 -13.42 -8.75
CA ARG A 444 -30.66 -12.62 -9.60
C ARG A 444 -29.59 -13.52 -10.21
N GLU A 445 -29.39 -13.39 -11.53
CA GLU A 445 -28.27 -14.02 -12.24
C GLU A 445 -26.96 -13.42 -11.74
N CYS A 446 -26.08 -14.21 -11.13
CA CYS A 446 -24.67 -13.87 -10.95
C CYS A 446 -23.84 -14.81 -11.81
N SER A 447 -22.81 -14.27 -12.47
CA SER A 447 -21.81 -15.02 -13.25
C SER A 447 -20.63 -15.45 -12.38
N ILE A 448 -19.85 -16.41 -12.85
CA ILE A 448 -18.52 -16.73 -12.31
C ILE A 448 -17.51 -15.77 -12.96
N LEU A 449 -16.66 -15.15 -12.15
CA LEU A 449 -15.52 -14.39 -12.63
C LEU A 449 -14.35 -15.34 -12.88
N VAL A 450 -13.71 -15.23 -14.05
CA VAL A 450 -12.49 -15.96 -14.38
C VAL A 450 -11.36 -14.94 -14.47
N LEU A 451 -10.24 -15.20 -13.81
CA LEU A 451 -9.06 -14.33 -13.76
C LEU A 451 -7.80 -15.11 -14.18
N TRP A 452 -6.89 -14.42 -14.86
CA TRP A 452 -5.56 -14.94 -15.21
C TRP A 452 -4.57 -13.81 -15.43
N SER A 453 -3.28 -14.07 -15.23
CA SER A 453 -2.23 -13.14 -15.65
C SER A 453 -2.00 -13.25 -17.16
N SER A 454 -1.42 -12.20 -17.77
CA SER A 454 -1.11 -12.18 -19.20
C SER A 454 -0.12 -13.28 -19.63
N ASP A 455 0.75 -13.71 -18.71
CA ASP A 455 1.72 -14.79 -18.89
C ASP A 455 1.21 -16.15 -18.36
N GLU A 456 -0.05 -16.23 -17.93
CA GLU A 456 -0.72 -17.42 -17.38
C GLU A 456 -0.01 -18.07 -16.18
N THR A 457 0.78 -17.29 -15.43
CA THR A 457 1.44 -17.68 -14.18
C THR A 457 0.56 -17.45 -12.94
N GLU A 458 1.11 -17.76 -11.76
CA GLU A 458 0.40 -17.65 -10.49
C GLU A 458 0.16 -16.19 -10.09
N LEU A 459 -1.11 -15.81 -9.91
CA LEU A 459 -1.50 -14.51 -9.36
C LEU A 459 -1.21 -14.46 -7.85
N PRO A 460 -0.58 -13.37 -7.37
CA PRO A 460 -0.44 -13.12 -5.94
C PRO A 460 -1.78 -13.09 -5.21
N LEU A 461 -1.84 -13.62 -3.98
CA LEU A 461 -3.04 -13.60 -3.14
C LEU A 461 -3.64 -12.19 -2.96
N GLY A 462 -2.80 -11.15 -2.91
CA GLY A 462 -3.24 -9.76 -2.83
C GLY A 462 -4.10 -9.33 -4.01
N TYR A 463 -3.83 -9.84 -5.21
CA TYR A 463 -4.63 -9.55 -6.40
C TYR A 463 -6.00 -10.22 -6.35
N LEU A 464 -6.08 -11.44 -5.82
CA LEU A 464 -7.36 -12.11 -5.61
C LEU A 464 -8.20 -11.40 -4.53
N ALA A 465 -7.56 -10.90 -3.47
CA ALA A 465 -8.21 -10.08 -2.46
C ALA A 465 -8.74 -8.75 -3.04
N GLN A 466 -7.95 -8.10 -3.90
CA GLN A 466 -8.38 -6.87 -4.59
C GLN A 466 -9.50 -7.13 -5.59
N ALA A 467 -9.45 -8.22 -6.36
CA ALA A 467 -10.51 -8.60 -7.27
C ALA A 467 -11.84 -8.89 -6.54
N LEU A 468 -11.76 -9.54 -5.37
CA LEU A 468 -12.91 -9.73 -4.49
C LEU A 468 -13.47 -8.39 -4.01
N HIS A 469 -12.60 -7.49 -3.53
CA HIS A 469 -12.98 -6.16 -3.07
C HIS A 469 -13.58 -5.30 -4.19
N ALA A 470 -13.03 -5.36 -5.40
CA ALA A 470 -13.54 -4.68 -6.58
C ALA A 470 -15.01 -5.05 -6.85
N CYS A 471 -15.32 -6.35 -6.80
CA CYS A 471 -16.66 -6.86 -7.00
C CYS A 471 -17.62 -6.39 -5.90
N GLN A 472 -17.14 -6.32 -4.66
CA GLN A 472 -17.89 -5.81 -3.51
C GLN A 472 -18.27 -4.32 -3.70
N MET A 473 -17.31 -3.50 -4.10
CA MET A 473 -17.51 -2.07 -4.35
C MET A 473 -18.40 -1.81 -5.56
N ALA A 474 -18.18 -2.55 -6.66
CA ALA A 474 -18.97 -2.42 -7.87
C ALA A 474 -20.39 -3.01 -7.74
N LYS A 475 -20.68 -3.77 -6.66
CA LYS A 475 -21.95 -4.47 -6.43
C LYS A 475 -22.32 -5.43 -7.57
N GLN A 476 -21.32 -5.96 -8.26
CA GLN A 476 -21.46 -6.84 -9.41
C GLN A 476 -20.19 -7.69 -9.60
N VAL A 477 -20.31 -8.80 -10.33
CA VAL A 477 -19.18 -9.69 -10.64
C VAL A 477 -18.38 -9.13 -11.82
N SER A 478 -17.65 -8.03 -11.61
CA SER A 478 -16.88 -7.33 -12.64
C SER A 478 -15.60 -6.72 -12.08
N LEU A 479 -14.59 -6.61 -12.93
CA LEU A 479 -13.43 -5.75 -12.69
C LEU A 479 -13.41 -4.50 -13.57
N ALA A 480 -14.54 -4.07 -14.14
CA ALA A 480 -14.60 -2.92 -15.05
C ALA A 480 -14.24 -1.58 -14.37
N ALA A 481 -14.31 -1.53 -13.03
CA ALA A 481 -13.88 -0.37 -12.25
C ALA A 481 -12.38 -0.37 -11.94
N ILE A 482 -11.64 -1.41 -12.34
CA ILE A 482 -10.21 -1.57 -12.09
C ILE A 482 -9.50 -1.89 -13.40
N SER A 483 -9.20 -0.84 -14.17
CA SER A 483 -8.42 -0.89 -15.41
C SER A 483 -6.93 -1.16 -15.20
N ASP A 484 -6.43 -0.99 -13.96
CA ASP A 484 -5.00 -0.84 -13.69
C ASP A 484 -4.36 -2.12 -13.10
N LEU A 485 -5.13 -3.21 -12.95
CA LEU A 485 -4.58 -4.49 -12.52
C LEU A 485 -4.06 -5.27 -13.74
N PRO A 486 -2.86 -5.87 -13.68
CA PRO A 486 -2.32 -6.72 -14.75
C PRO A 486 -2.97 -8.10 -14.76
N ILE A 487 -4.30 -8.12 -14.70
CA ILE A 487 -5.14 -9.31 -14.62
C ILE A 487 -6.09 -9.25 -15.82
N SER A 488 -5.98 -10.24 -16.69
CA SER A 488 -7.02 -10.50 -17.66
C SER A 488 -8.19 -11.19 -16.97
N TRP A 489 -9.41 -10.80 -17.34
CA TRP A 489 -10.60 -11.37 -16.74
C TRP A 489 -11.69 -11.61 -17.77
N GLY A 490 -12.61 -12.50 -17.43
CA GLY A 490 -13.83 -12.72 -18.19
C GLY A 490 -14.94 -13.27 -17.30
N ARG A 491 -16.11 -13.51 -17.90
CA ARG A 491 -17.29 -13.98 -17.16
C ARG A 491 -17.87 -15.24 -17.77
N LEU A 492 -18.23 -16.17 -16.89
CA LEU A 492 -19.00 -17.34 -17.24
C LEU A 492 -20.40 -17.24 -16.66
N LYS A 493 -21.42 -17.28 -17.53
CA LYS A 493 -22.79 -17.49 -17.07
C LYS A 493 -22.91 -18.89 -16.47
N HIS A 494 -23.65 -19.00 -15.38
CA HIS A 494 -24.01 -20.32 -14.87
C HIS A 494 -24.87 -21.03 -15.91
N THR A 495 -24.52 -22.28 -16.26
CA THR A 495 -25.37 -23.05 -17.17
C THR A 495 -26.66 -23.39 -16.41
N GLN A 496 -27.80 -23.13 -17.03
CA GLN A 496 -29.04 -23.74 -16.56
C GLN A 496 -28.89 -25.26 -16.69
N PRO A 497 -29.50 -26.06 -15.79
CA PRO A 497 -29.45 -27.52 -15.86
C PRO A 497 -30.21 -28.00 -17.11
N PHE A 498 -29.57 -27.90 -18.27
CA PHE A 498 -30.02 -28.60 -19.47
C PHE A 498 -29.65 -30.06 -19.30
N LYS A 499 -30.62 -30.94 -19.55
CA LYS A 499 -30.49 -32.40 -19.50
C LYS A 499 -29.36 -32.85 -20.46
N GLY A 500 -28.13 -32.96 -19.95
CA GLY A 500 -26.98 -33.41 -20.72
C GLY A 500 -25.66 -32.81 -20.23
N ILE A 501 -25.04 -33.50 -19.27
CA ILE A 501 -23.62 -33.41 -18.88
C ILE A 501 -23.08 -31.97 -18.69
N ASP A 502 -23.53 -31.29 -17.64
CA ASP A 502 -22.70 -30.26 -16.98
C ASP A 502 -21.70 -30.97 -16.04
N GLY A 503 -20.77 -31.69 -16.66
CA GLY A 503 -19.66 -32.35 -15.96
C GLY A 503 -18.51 -31.38 -15.67
N PRO A 504 -17.59 -31.75 -14.76
CA PRO A 504 -16.38 -30.97 -14.47
C PRO A 504 -15.55 -30.68 -15.74
N GLU A 505 -15.56 -31.56 -16.73
CA GLU A 505 -14.89 -31.38 -18.01
C GLU A 505 -15.43 -30.19 -18.81
N ARG A 506 -16.76 -29.97 -18.76
CA ARG A 506 -17.41 -28.85 -19.45
C ARG A 506 -17.11 -27.53 -18.77
N LEU A 507 -17.14 -27.48 -17.44
CA LEU A 507 -16.76 -26.27 -16.70
C LEU A 507 -15.30 -25.92 -16.99
N LEU A 508 -14.39 -26.90 -16.96
CA LEU A 508 -12.97 -26.68 -17.25
C LEU A 508 -12.74 -26.10 -18.65
N ARG A 509 -13.38 -26.69 -19.68
CA ARG A 509 -13.33 -26.18 -21.04
C ARG A 509 -13.79 -24.72 -21.13
N ARG A 510 -14.91 -24.40 -20.49
CA ARG A 510 -15.46 -23.03 -20.48
C ARG A 510 -14.52 -22.04 -19.79
N VAL A 511 -13.83 -22.43 -18.72
CA VAL A 511 -12.83 -21.59 -18.07
C VAL A 511 -11.67 -21.28 -19.01
N LEU A 512 -11.19 -22.28 -19.75
CA LEU A 512 -10.11 -22.11 -20.73
C LEU A 512 -10.52 -21.25 -21.94
N GLU A 513 -11.75 -21.42 -22.42
CA GLU A 513 -12.32 -20.71 -23.57
C GLU A 513 -12.92 -19.34 -23.21
N THR A 514 -12.82 -18.90 -21.95
CA THR A 514 -13.41 -17.64 -21.52
C THR A 514 -12.73 -16.47 -22.24
N PRO A 515 -13.47 -15.67 -23.05
CA PRO A 515 -12.87 -14.54 -23.73
C PRO A 515 -12.47 -13.46 -22.73
N ALA A 516 -11.31 -12.83 -22.97
CA ALA A 516 -10.91 -11.64 -22.23
C ALA A 516 -11.95 -10.53 -22.45
N MET A 517 -12.44 -9.95 -21.37
CA MET A 517 -13.25 -8.74 -21.42
C MET A 517 -12.32 -7.52 -21.41
N VAL A 518 -12.59 -6.55 -22.29
CA VAL A 518 -11.91 -5.26 -22.28
C VAL A 518 -12.38 -4.52 -21.03
N ALA A 519 -11.44 -4.06 -20.20
CA ALA A 519 -11.73 -3.25 -19.02
C ALA A 519 -12.33 -1.89 -19.42
#